data_AF-A0A5C4MQ70-F1
#
_entry.id   AF-A0A5C4MQ70-F1
#
_cell.length_a   1.000
_cell.length_b   1.000
_cell.length_c   1.000
_cell.angle_alpha   90.00
_cell.angle_beta   90.00
_cell.angle_gamma   90.00
#
_symmetry.space_group_name_H-M   'P 1'
#
loop_
_entity.id
_entity.type
_entity.pdbx_description
1 polymer ?
#
loop_
_entity_poly.entity_id
_entity_poly.type
_entity_poly.pdbx_seq_one_letter_code
_entity_poly.pdbx_strand_id
1 'polypeptide(L)'
;MIEEAAEAEELDAVFFARLLWRESLFDASAVSHAGAQGIAQFMPGTARLRGLQDPFNPAEAILASADYLKNLEREFGNLGMAAVAYNAGEQRAARFLAGETGIPRETRAYVAAITGHSGEKWRKAVRDDSPALALDLALDPSAPFREACLQKAVVRDFPSFAPAAEPEPELLPWGVILAAQGSRETAERQVASLAGLIPGERIDHVRMRVPGSAQRRHVAQVGRETREAAEALCGQIRAGGAACIVLRN
;
A
#
# COMPACT_ATOMS: atom_id res chain seq x y z
N MET A 1 -8.11 2.75 29.58
CA MET A 1 -9.11 3.10 28.54
C MET A 1 -9.26 2.03 27.46
N ILE A 2 -8.29 1.72 26.60
CA ILE A 2 -8.46 0.64 25.58
C ILE A 2 -8.74 -0.71 26.25
N GLU A 3 -7.93 -1.07 27.24
CA GLU A 3 -8.09 -2.30 28.01
C GLU A 3 -9.42 -2.33 28.78
N GLU A 4 -9.76 -1.26 29.50
CA GLU A 4 -11.03 -1.11 30.22
C GLU A 4 -12.26 -1.22 29.30
N ALA A 5 -12.21 -0.61 28.11
CA ALA A 5 -13.30 -0.69 27.13
C ALA A 5 -13.41 -2.09 26.53
N ALA A 6 -12.28 -2.76 26.28
CA ALA A 6 -12.29 -4.16 25.86
C ALA A 6 -12.88 -5.07 26.94
N GLU A 7 -12.47 -4.88 28.19
CA GLU A 7 -12.98 -5.65 29.33
C GLU A 7 -14.49 -5.47 29.52
N ALA A 8 -14.98 -4.22 29.45
CA ALA A 8 -16.40 -3.90 29.59
C ALA A 8 -17.28 -4.60 28.53
N GLU A 9 -16.74 -4.82 27.33
CA GLU A 9 -17.43 -5.46 26.20
C GLU A 9 -17.05 -6.94 26.01
N GLU A 10 -16.28 -7.52 26.95
CA GLU A 10 -15.76 -8.89 26.88
C GLU A 10 -15.04 -9.17 25.55
N LEU A 11 -14.17 -8.25 25.14
CA LEU A 11 -13.29 -8.35 23.98
C LEU A 11 -11.86 -8.67 24.41
N ASP A 12 -11.13 -9.37 23.56
CA ASP A 12 -9.69 -9.53 23.74
C ASP A 12 -8.97 -8.17 23.57
N ALA A 13 -8.29 -7.71 24.62
CA ALA A 13 -7.64 -6.39 24.63
C ALA A 13 -6.51 -6.27 23.60
N VAL A 14 -5.82 -7.38 23.28
CA VAL A 14 -4.76 -7.39 22.28
C VAL A 14 -5.35 -7.25 20.88
N PHE A 15 -6.44 -7.97 20.58
CA PHE A 15 -7.20 -7.79 19.35
C PHE A 15 -7.66 -6.33 19.19
N PHE A 16 -8.28 -5.77 20.22
CA PHE A 16 -8.84 -4.42 20.13
C PHE A 16 -7.77 -3.34 19.95
N ALA A 17 -6.66 -3.43 20.70
CA ALA A 17 -5.53 -2.52 20.53
C ALA A 17 -4.93 -2.59 19.12
N ARG A 18 -4.80 -3.81 18.56
CA ARG A 18 -4.30 -4.00 17.19
C ARG A 18 -5.25 -3.45 16.13
N LEU A 19 -6.55 -3.56 16.35
CA LEU A 19 -7.56 -2.96 15.49
C LEU A 19 -7.40 -1.45 15.44
N LEU A 20 -7.40 -0.78 16.59
CA LEU A 20 -7.22 0.68 16.68
C LEU A 20 -5.89 1.13 16.07
N TRP A 21 -4.81 0.37 16.31
CA TRP A 21 -3.52 0.62 15.67
C TRP A 21 -3.60 0.48 14.15
N ARG A 22 -4.32 -0.53 13.64
CA ARG A 22 -4.46 -0.76 12.21
C ARG A 22 -5.30 0.30 11.52
N GLU A 23 -6.29 0.85 12.22
CA GLU A 23 -7.17 1.90 11.71
C GLU A 23 -6.45 3.26 11.60
N SER A 24 -5.73 3.68 12.65
CA SER A 24 -5.21 5.05 12.71
C SER A 24 -3.78 5.19 13.21
N LEU A 25 -3.09 4.09 13.53
CA LEU A 25 -1.85 4.11 14.31
C LEU A 25 -2.01 4.84 15.66
N PHE A 26 -3.21 4.77 16.24
CA PHE A 26 -3.64 5.51 17.44
C PHE A 26 -3.78 7.03 17.27
N ASP A 27 -3.83 7.54 16.05
CA ASP A 27 -4.06 8.96 15.79
C ASP A 27 -5.55 9.33 15.92
N ALA A 28 -5.88 10.04 17.00
CA ALA A 28 -7.24 10.54 17.25
C ALA A 28 -7.70 11.61 16.26
N SER A 29 -6.80 12.21 15.49
CA SER A 29 -7.09 13.22 14.47
C SER A 29 -7.16 12.66 13.05
N ALA A 30 -6.96 11.35 12.87
CA ALA A 30 -6.88 10.73 11.55
C ALA A 30 -8.16 10.90 10.72
N VAL A 31 -7.99 11.25 9.45
CA VAL A 31 -9.06 11.26 8.45
C VAL A 31 -8.61 10.49 7.22
N SER A 32 -9.33 9.42 6.85
CA SER A 32 -9.02 8.67 5.64
C SER A 32 -9.46 9.40 4.37
N HIS A 33 -8.94 8.98 3.22
CA HIS A 33 -9.37 9.48 1.91
C HIS A 33 -10.87 9.23 1.63
N ALA A 34 -11.46 8.21 2.27
CA ALA A 34 -12.89 7.92 2.18
C ALA A 34 -13.73 8.68 3.22
N GLY A 35 -13.09 9.42 4.14
CA GLY A 35 -13.74 10.21 5.17
C GLY A 35 -14.00 9.47 6.48
N ALA A 36 -13.32 8.36 6.74
CA ALA A 36 -13.33 7.70 8.06
C ALA A 36 -12.57 8.55 9.08
N GLN A 37 -13.06 8.63 10.32
CA GLN A 37 -12.65 9.65 11.29
C GLN A 37 -12.15 9.07 12.62
N GLY A 38 -11.08 9.67 13.13
CA GLY A 38 -10.55 9.48 14.47
C GLY A 38 -9.86 8.13 14.72
N ILE A 39 -9.59 7.85 15.99
CA ILE A 39 -8.75 6.72 16.41
C ILE A 39 -9.28 5.35 15.95
N ALA A 40 -10.60 5.22 15.84
CA ALA A 40 -11.29 4.00 15.44
C ALA A 40 -11.83 4.05 14.00
N GLN A 41 -11.50 5.12 13.25
CA GLN A 41 -11.88 5.32 11.84
C GLN A 41 -13.36 5.06 11.55
N PHE A 42 -14.24 5.67 12.34
CA PHE A 42 -15.67 5.60 12.06
C PHE A 42 -16.02 6.34 10.77
N MET A 43 -16.76 5.68 9.88
CA MET A 43 -17.42 6.38 8.78
C MET A 43 -18.54 7.27 9.36
N PRO A 44 -18.78 8.49 8.82
CA PRO A 44 -19.77 9.41 9.38
C PRO A 44 -21.19 8.82 9.47
N GLY A 45 -21.56 7.95 8.51
CA GLY A 45 -22.82 7.21 8.56
C GLY A 45 -22.89 6.24 9.74
N THR A 46 -21.82 5.47 9.95
CA THR A 46 -21.71 4.51 11.06
C THR A 46 -21.69 5.24 12.41
N ALA A 47 -20.94 6.33 12.55
CA ALA A 47 -20.92 7.13 13.78
C ALA A 47 -22.34 7.57 14.19
N ARG A 48 -23.13 8.09 13.24
CA ARG A 48 -24.54 8.46 13.50
C ARG A 48 -25.41 7.27 13.89
N LEU A 49 -25.27 6.14 13.20
CA LEU A 49 -26.02 4.91 13.52
C LEU A 49 -25.69 4.36 14.92
N ARG A 50 -24.47 4.59 15.39
CA ARG A 50 -23.99 4.16 16.71
C ARG A 50 -24.10 5.24 17.79
N GLY A 51 -24.68 6.40 17.47
CA GLY A 51 -24.86 7.50 18.40
C GLY A 51 -23.57 8.21 18.83
N LEU A 52 -22.44 7.94 18.17
CA LEU A 52 -21.16 8.58 18.43
C LEU A 52 -21.21 10.03 17.94
N GLN A 53 -21.11 10.98 18.88
CA GLN A 53 -21.24 12.41 18.59
C GLN A 53 -19.96 13.00 18.00
N ASP A 54 -18.82 12.71 18.63
CA ASP A 54 -17.51 13.17 18.16
C ASP A 54 -16.54 11.99 17.92
N PRO A 55 -16.37 11.54 16.67
CA PRO A 55 -15.38 10.52 16.32
C PRO A 55 -13.93 10.91 16.60
N PHE A 56 -13.63 12.21 16.72
CA PHE A 56 -12.29 12.72 17.05
C PHE A 56 -12.01 12.76 18.56
N ASN A 57 -13.04 12.60 19.40
CA ASN A 57 -12.84 12.38 20.83
C ASN A 57 -12.43 10.91 21.03
N PRO A 58 -11.16 10.62 21.39
CA PRO A 58 -10.68 9.25 21.48
C PRO A 58 -11.41 8.44 22.55
N ALA A 59 -11.86 9.06 23.64
CA ALA A 59 -12.56 8.36 24.70
C ALA A 59 -13.93 7.84 24.23
N GLU A 60 -14.71 8.70 23.57
CA GLU A 60 -16.01 8.32 23.00
C GLU A 60 -15.84 7.30 21.88
N ALA A 61 -14.87 7.52 20.98
CA ALA A 61 -14.64 6.63 19.84
C ALA A 61 -14.15 5.24 20.26
N ILE A 62 -13.29 5.12 21.28
CA ILE A 62 -12.83 3.83 21.82
C ILE A 62 -14.01 3.05 22.41
N LEU A 63 -14.83 3.68 23.26
CA LEU A 63 -15.98 3.02 23.86
C LEU A 63 -17.01 2.58 22.81
N ALA A 64 -17.33 3.46 21.86
CA ALA A 64 -18.25 3.14 20.77
C ALA A 64 -17.69 2.04 19.85
N SER A 65 -16.37 2.01 19.61
CA SER A 65 -15.73 0.97 18.81
C SER A 65 -15.78 -0.40 19.49
N ALA A 66 -15.61 -0.46 20.81
CA ALA A 66 -15.70 -1.70 21.57
C ALA A 66 -17.13 -2.27 21.52
N ASP A 67 -18.15 -1.45 21.84
CA ASP A 67 -19.56 -1.88 21.75
C ASP A 67 -19.91 -2.33 20.33
N TYR A 68 -19.50 -1.55 19.32
CA TYR A 68 -19.76 -1.91 17.93
C TYR A 68 -19.11 -3.24 17.55
N LEU A 69 -17.86 -3.48 17.95
CA LEU A 69 -17.18 -4.76 17.71
C LEU A 69 -17.87 -5.93 18.41
N LYS A 70 -18.37 -5.74 19.63
CA LYS A 70 -19.11 -6.79 20.33
C LYS A 70 -20.42 -7.13 19.64
N ASN A 71 -21.12 -6.13 19.13
CA ASN A 71 -22.33 -6.32 18.33
C ASN A 71 -22.02 -7.09 17.04
N LEU A 72 -20.94 -6.75 16.34
CA LEU A 72 -20.49 -7.48 15.16
C LEU A 72 -20.04 -8.91 15.48
N GLU A 73 -19.37 -9.14 16.61
CA GLU A 73 -18.99 -10.48 17.05
C GLU A 73 -20.23 -11.35 17.26
N ARG A 74 -21.26 -10.82 17.94
CA ARG A 74 -22.53 -11.53 18.15
C ARG A 74 -23.25 -11.81 16.84
N GLU A 75 -23.26 -10.85 15.91
CA GLU A 75 -23.96 -10.98 14.62
C GLU A 75 -23.27 -11.99 13.70
N PHE A 76 -21.93 -11.97 13.63
CA PHE A 76 -21.17 -12.79 12.68
C PHE A 76 -20.49 -14.01 13.31
N GLY A 77 -20.68 -14.24 14.61
CA GLY A 77 -20.35 -15.45 15.35
C GLY A 77 -18.93 -15.52 15.93
N ASN A 78 -17.98 -14.69 15.48
CA ASN A 78 -16.63 -14.61 16.09
C ASN A 78 -15.89 -13.29 15.78
N LEU A 79 -14.83 -13.02 16.54
CA LEU A 79 -14.00 -11.81 16.41
C LEU A 79 -13.38 -11.62 15.02
N GLY A 80 -12.99 -12.69 14.33
CA GLY A 80 -12.42 -12.58 13.00
C GLY A 80 -13.41 -12.13 11.95
N MET A 81 -14.65 -12.62 12.01
CA MET A 81 -15.73 -12.14 11.16
C MET A 81 -16.21 -10.74 11.58
N ALA A 82 -16.14 -10.39 12.86
CA ALA A 82 -16.34 -9.01 13.31
C ALA A 82 -15.32 -8.06 12.67
N ALA A 83 -14.03 -8.43 12.62
CA ALA A 83 -13.00 -7.65 11.93
C ALA A 83 -13.26 -7.51 10.42
N VAL A 84 -13.80 -8.55 9.77
CA VAL A 84 -14.24 -8.46 8.37
C VAL A 84 -15.36 -7.43 8.22
N ALA A 85 -16.38 -7.47 9.09
CA ALA A 85 -17.51 -6.55 9.04
C ALA A 85 -17.12 -5.11 9.36
N TYR A 86 -16.21 -4.91 10.33
CA TYR A 86 -15.72 -3.59 10.70
C TYR A 86 -15.04 -2.89 9.52
N ASN A 87 -14.14 -3.59 8.82
CA ASN A 87 -13.37 -3.01 7.71
C ASN A 87 -14.12 -3.00 6.36
N ALA A 88 -14.84 -4.07 6.04
CA ALA A 88 -15.45 -4.26 4.71
C ALA A 88 -16.94 -3.85 4.66
N GLY A 89 -17.53 -3.56 5.82
CA GLY A 89 -18.95 -3.32 6.01
C GLY A 89 -19.74 -4.61 6.28
N GLU A 90 -20.76 -4.50 7.15
CA GLU A 90 -21.67 -5.57 7.58
C GLU A 90 -22.27 -6.35 6.39
N GLN A 91 -22.79 -5.65 5.38
CA GLN A 91 -23.41 -6.28 4.20
C GLN A 91 -22.43 -7.18 3.44
N ARG A 92 -21.17 -6.76 3.31
CA ARG A 92 -20.15 -7.56 2.62
C ARG A 92 -19.71 -8.74 3.47
N ALA A 93 -19.60 -8.57 4.79
CA ALA A 93 -19.31 -9.66 5.71
C ALA A 93 -20.41 -10.74 5.69
N ALA A 94 -21.68 -10.35 5.66
CA ALA A 94 -22.82 -11.27 5.56
C ALA A 94 -22.75 -12.12 4.29
N ARG A 95 -22.53 -11.48 3.13
CA ARG A 95 -22.40 -12.18 1.85
C ARG A 95 -21.15 -13.06 1.78
N PHE A 96 -20.05 -12.63 2.39
CA PHE A 96 -18.84 -13.44 2.50
C PHE A 96 -19.08 -14.69 3.36
N LEU A 97 -19.76 -14.54 4.50
CA LEU A 97 -20.14 -15.63 5.39
C LEU A 97 -21.04 -16.66 4.69
N ALA A 98 -22.03 -16.18 3.93
CA ALA A 98 -22.92 -16.99 3.09
C ALA A 98 -22.20 -17.68 1.90
N GLY A 99 -20.97 -17.27 1.59
CA GLY A 99 -20.19 -17.82 0.48
C GLY A 99 -20.54 -17.26 -0.90
N GLU A 100 -21.28 -16.16 -0.95
CA GLU A 100 -21.72 -15.51 -2.19
C GLU A 100 -20.67 -14.60 -2.82
N THR A 101 -19.71 -14.14 -2.03
CA THR A 101 -18.66 -13.21 -2.49
C THR A 101 -17.35 -13.44 -1.74
N GLY A 102 -16.26 -12.86 -2.26
CA GLY A 102 -15.00 -12.73 -1.55
C GLY A 102 -14.85 -11.35 -0.90
N ILE A 103 -13.86 -11.22 -0.03
CA ILE A 103 -13.48 -9.94 0.57
C ILE A 103 -12.29 -9.29 -0.18
N PRO A 104 -12.18 -7.95 -0.23
CA PRO A 104 -11.06 -7.25 -0.87
C PRO A 104 -9.69 -7.66 -0.34
N ARG A 105 -8.63 -7.45 -1.14
CA ARG A 105 -7.25 -7.70 -0.72
C ARG A 105 -6.89 -6.92 0.55
N GLU A 106 -7.37 -5.68 0.64
CA GLU A 106 -7.18 -4.82 1.81
C GLU A 106 -7.78 -5.44 3.07
N THR A 107 -9.04 -5.87 3.02
CA THR A 107 -9.70 -6.57 4.14
C THR A 107 -9.01 -7.87 4.51
N ARG A 108 -8.56 -8.67 3.53
CA ARG A 108 -7.77 -9.89 3.83
C ARG A 108 -6.51 -9.57 4.61
N ALA A 109 -5.78 -8.53 4.19
CA ALA A 109 -4.58 -8.08 4.88
C ALA A 109 -4.89 -7.49 6.26
N TYR A 110 -6.00 -6.76 6.40
CA TYR A 110 -6.49 -6.18 7.64
C TYR A 110 -6.77 -7.27 8.69
N VAL A 111 -7.59 -8.27 8.35
CA VAL A 111 -7.96 -9.36 9.26
C VAL A 111 -6.74 -10.18 9.67
N ALA A 112 -5.86 -10.51 8.72
CA ALA A 112 -4.63 -11.24 9.02
C ALA A 112 -3.69 -10.43 9.93
N ALA A 113 -3.59 -9.11 9.74
CA ALA A 113 -2.76 -8.26 10.57
C ALA A 113 -3.26 -8.20 12.02
N ILE A 114 -4.57 -8.21 12.25
CA ILE A 114 -5.11 -8.08 13.61
C ILE A 114 -5.19 -9.44 14.31
N THR A 115 -5.55 -10.50 13.58
CA THR A 115 -5.91 -11.80 14.19
C THR A 115 -4.86 -12.90 14.02
N GLY A 116 -3.94 -12.76 13.06
CA GLY A 116 -3.03 -13.83 12.67
C GLY A 116 -3.59 -14.84 11.66
N HIS A 117 -4.90 -14.82 11.41
CA HIS A 117 -5.57 -15.77 10.52
C HIS A 117 -6.22 -15.07 9.33
N SER A 118 -6.43 -15.82 8.24
CA SER A 118 -7.20 -15.30 7.11
C SER A 118 -8.69 -15.21 7.43
N GLY A 119 -9.40 -14.30 6.76
CA GLY A 119 -10.86 -14.20 6.88
C GLY A 119 -11.55 -15.51 6.47
N GLU A 120 -10.99 -16.27 5.54
CA GLU A 120 -11.52 -17.57 5.12
C GLU A 120 -11.45 -18.62 6.24
N LYS A 121 -10.39 -18.61 7.06
CA LYS A 121 -10.25 -19.52 8.21
C LYS A 121 -11.28 -19.18 9.29
N TRP A 122 -11.47 -17.90 9.59
CA TRP A 122 -12.50 -17.42 10.50
C TRP A 122 -13.91 -17.74 10.03
N ARG A 123 -14.20 -17.52 8.75
CA ARG A 123 -15.47 -17.90 8.14
C ARG A 123 -15.74 -19.41 8.23
N LYS A 124 -14.72 -20.22 7.95
CA LYS A 124 -14.82 -21.68 8.06
C LYS A 124 -15.16 -22.09 9.49
N ALA A 125 -14.53 -21.50 10.49
CA ALA A 125 -14.84 -21.78 11.90
C ALA A 125 -16.31 -21.50 12.25
N VAL A 126 -16.89 -20.39 11.76
CA VAL A 126 -18.33 -20.12 11.95
C VAL A 126 -19.20 -21.19 11.25
N ARG A 127 -18.89 -21.51 9.99
CA ARG A 127 -19.70 -22.46 9.19
C ARG A 127 -19.64 -23.89 9.71
N ASP A 128 -18.51 -24.27 10.29
CA ASP A 128 -18.28 -25.61 10.81
C ASP A 128 -18.67 -25.72 12.30
N ASP A 129 -19.25 -24.67 12.90
CA ASP A 129 -19.57 -24.57 14.34
C ASP A 129 -18.37 -24.98 15.23
N SER A 130 -17.18 -24.57 14.80
CA SER A 130 -15.92 -24.89 15.48
C SER A 130 -15.63 -23.87 16.58
N PRO A 131 -14.87 -24.26 17.63
CA PRO A 131 -14.41 -23.31 18.63
C PRO A 131 -13.73 -22.09 17.99
N ALA A 132 -13.94 -20.92 18.60
CA ALA A 132 -13.30 -19.69 18.16
C ALA A 132 -11.77 -19.88 18.11
N LEU A 133 -11.15 -19.45 17.01
CA LEU A 133 -9.71 -19.53 16.86
C LEU A 133 -9.04 -18.61 17.89
N ALA A 134 -7.96 -19.07 18.53
CA ALA A 134 -7.11 -18.16 19.29
C ALA A 134 -6.35 -17.23 18.32
N LEU A 135 -6.02 -16.01 18.77
CA LEU A 135 -5.16 -15.11 18.01
C LEU A 135 -3.79 -15.75 17.77
N ASP A 136 -3.28 -15.67 16.55
CA ASP A 136 -1.94 -16.18 16.20
C ASP A 136 -1.01 -15.01 15.84
N LEU A 137 -0.39 -14.44 16.87
CA LEU A 137 0.43 -13.25 16.71
C LEU A 137 1.92 -13.57 16.55
N ALA A 138 2.27 -14.85 16.37
CA ALA A 138 3.65 -15.25 16.15
C ALA A 138 4.16 -14.68 14.82
N LEU A 139 5.34 -14.08 14.85
CA LEU A 139 6.02 -13.61 13.63
C LEU A 139 6.46 -14.78 12.74
N ASP A 140 6.89 -15.86 13.40
CA ASP A 140 7.19 -17.17 12.83
C ASP A 140 6.85 -18.21 13.92
N PRO A 141 5.98 -19.19 13.66
CA PRO A 141 5.62 -20.20 14.65
C PRO A 141 6.77 -21.17 14.97
N SER A 142 7.82 -21.19 14.15
CA SER A 142 8.97 -22.08 14.30
C SER A 142 10.17 -21.44 15.02
N ALA A 143 10.12 -20.14 15.34
CA ALA A 143 11.24 -19.41 15.93
C ALA A 143 10.82 -18.52 17.11
N PRO A 144 11.70 -18.29 18.11
CA PRO A 144 11.46 -17.32 19.17
C PRO A 144 11.21 -15.91 18.60
N PHE A 145 10.35 -15.13 19.27
CA PHE A 145 9.93 -13.79 18.80
C PHE A 145 11.11 -12.91 18.36
N ARG A 146 12.17 -12.82 19.17
CA ARG A 146 13.34 -11.97 18.88
C ARG A 146 14.02 -12.38 17.57
N GLU A 147 14.19 -13.68 17.35
CA GLU A 147 14.83 -14.18 16.13
C GLU A 147 13.94 -13.94 14.91
N ALA A 148 12.66 -14.30 14.99
CA ALA A 148 11.70 -14.06 13.93
C ALA A 148 11.59 -12.56 13.57
N CYS A 149 11.65 -11.69 14.58
CA CYS A 149 11.67 -10.23 14.40
C CYS A 149 12.92 -9.77 13.65
N LEU A 150 14.10 -10.24 14.06
CA LEU A 150 15.36 -9.90 13.39
C LEU A 150 15.38 -10.39 11.94
N GLN A 151 14.93 -11.63 11.70
CA GLN A 151 14.84 -12.18 10.34
C GLN A 151 13.90 -11.35 9.45
N LYS A 152 12.70 -10.99 9.95
CA LYS A 152 11.79 -10.11 9.20
C LYS A 152 12.38 -8.74 8.93
N ALA A 153 13.16 -8.18 9.85
CA ALA A 153 13.82 -6.90 9.65
C ALA A 153 14.91 -6.98 8.57
N VAL A 154 15.67 -8.09 8.51
CA VAL A 154 16.73 -8.32 7.53
C VAL A 154 16.18 -8.58 6.11
N VAL A 155 15.09 -9.35 6.00
CA VAL A 155 14.50 -9.73 4.70
C VAL A 155 13.63 -8.62 4.11
N ARG A 156 13.25 -7.61 4.90
CA ARG A 156 12.42 -6.51 4.43
C ARG A 156 13.29 -5.51 3.66
N ASP A 157 13.10 -5.45 2.35
CA ASP A 157 13.58 -4.33 1.54
C ASP A 157 12.86 -3.06 2.01
N PHE A 158 13.59 -2.19 2.70
CA PHE A 158 13.12 -0.84 3.02
C PHE A 158 13.57 0.11 1.90
N PRO A 159 12.64 0.70 1.13
CA PRO A 159 13.00 1.71 0.12
C PRO A 159 13.77 2.90 0.71
N SER A 160 13.58 3.17 2.01
CA SER A 160 14.17 4.29 2.74
C SER A 160 15.59 4.04 3.26
N PHE A 161 16.09 2.81 3.23
CA PHE A 161 17.45 2.46 3.64
C PHE A 161 18.33 1.98 2.48
N ALA A 162 17.78 1.91 1.27
CA ALA A 162 18.64 2.01 0.10
C ALA A 162 19.44 3.32 0.27
N PRO A 163 20.78 3.31 0.09
CA PRO A 163 21.52 4.56 0.00
C PRO A 163 20.73 5.45 -0.95
N ALA A 164 20.47 6.71 -0.54
CA ALA A 164 19.72 7.67 -1.34
C ALA A 164 20.11 7.42 -2.79
N ALA A 165 19.13 6.98 -3.60
CA ALA A 165 19.37 6.66 -5.00
C ALA A 165 20.31 7.73 -5.53
N GLU A 166 21.42 7.33 -6.16
CA GLU A 166 22.44 8.26 -6.67
C GLU A 166 21.73 9.54 -7.12
N PRO A 167 22.14 10.72 -6.61
CA PRO A 167 21.38 11.96 -6.76
C PRO A 167 20.85 12.02 -8.19
N GLU A 168 19.52 12.15 -8.33
CA GLU A 168 18.88 12.10 -9.64
C GLU A 168 19.73 12.94 -10.60
N PRO A 169 20.21 12.36 -11.71
CA PRO A 169 21.23 13.00 -12.52
C PRO A 169 20.72 14.40 -12.86
N GLU A 170 21.52 15.44 -12.58
CA GLU A 170 21.16 16.81 -12.95
C GLU A 170 20.95 16.85 -14.46
N LEU A 171 19.69 16.79 -14.87
CA LEU A 171 19.31 16.74 -16.27
C LEU A 171 19.43 18.13 -16.84
N LEU A 172 20.12 18.24 -17.97
CA LEU A 172 20.11 19.47 -18.74
C LEU A 172 18.67 19.78 -19.25
N PRO A 173 18.29 21.04 -19.45
CA PRO A 173 16.91 21.45 -19.75
C PRO A 173 16.23 20.72 -20.93
N TRP A 174 17.00 20.25 -21.90
CA TRP A 174 16.50 19.52 -23.07
C TRP A 174 17.12 18.12 -23.18
N GLY A 175 16.29 17.12 -23.41
CA GLY A 175 16.66 15.73 -23.59
C GLY A 175 16.48 15.26 -25.04
N VAL A 176 17.54 14.75 -25.64
CA VAL A 176 17.54 14.07 -26.93
C VAL A 176 17.33 12.58 -26.68
N ILE A 177 16.09 12.11 -26.81
CA ILE A 177 15.67 10.75 -26.49
C ILE A 177 16.12 9.78 -27.58
N LEU A 178 16.94 8.82 -27.18
CA LEU A 178 17.49 7.76 -28.04
C LEU A 178 16.70 6.44 -27.93
N ALA A 179 16.16 6.18 -26.73
CA ALA A 179 15.38 4.98 -26.45
C ALA A 179 14.29 5.28 -25.42
N ALA A 180 13.12 4.65 -25.57
CA ALA A 180 12.00 4.73 -24.62
C ALA A 180 11.35 3.35 -24.42
N GLN A 181 11.95 2.53 -23.57
CA GLN A 181 11.66 1.10 -23.48
C GLN A 181 10.92 0.70 -22.19
N GLY A 182 10.41 -0.53 -22.16
CA GLY A 182 9.72 -1.09 -21.00
C GLY A 182 10.64 -1.38 -19.82
N SER A 183 11.93 -1.59 -20.08
CA SER A 183 12.97 -1.84 -19.07
C SER A 183 14.25 -1.04 -19.38
N ARG A 184 15.03 -0.75 -18.32
CA ARG A 184 16.34 -0.06 -18.43
C ARG A 184 17.30 -0.83 -19.34
N GLU A 185 17.43 -2.13 -19.13
CA GLU A 185 18.30 -3.01 -19.92
C GLU A 185 18.00 -2.98 -21.43
N THR A 186 16.71 -2.92 -21.81
CA THR A 186 16.32 -2.82 -23.23
C THR A 186 16.65 -1.45 -23.80
N ALA A 187 16.53 -0.38 -23.00
CA ALA A 187 16.95 0.97 -23.42
C ALA A 187 18.46 1.05 -23.62
N GLU A 188 19.25 0.46 -22.70
CA GLU A 188 20.72 0.39 -22.79
C GLU A 188 21.18 -0.38 -24.03
N ARG A 189 20.56 -1.54 -24.32
CA ARG A 189 20.83 -2.31 -25.55
C ARG A 189 20.55 -1.50 -26.81
N GLN A 190 19.49 -0.71 -26.83
CA GLN A 190 19.17 0.16 -27.96
C GLN A 190 20.16 1.32 -28.11
N VAL A 191 20.65 1.91 -27.01
CA VAL A 191 21.66 2.98 -27.07
C VAL A 191 23.03 2.43 -27.50
N ALA A 192 23.38 1.22 -27.07
CA ALA A 192 24.64 0.59 -27.45
C ALA A 192 24.76 0.42 -28.98
N SER A 193 23.66 0.17 -29.70
CA SER A 193 23.68 0.11 -31.17
C SER A 193 23.84 1.46 -31.85
N LEU A 194 23.69 2.57 -31.10
CA LEU A 194 23.86 3.95 -31.58
C LEU A 194 25.23 4.53 -31.23
N ALA A 195 26.12 3.78 -30.56
CA ALA A 195 27.39 4.31 -30.04
C ALA A 195 28.25 5.04 -31.10
N GLY A 196 28.19 4.62 -32.36
CA GLY A 196 28.90 5.29 -33.46
C GLY A 196 28.33 6.66 -33.86
N LEU A 197 27.08 6.97 -33.52
CA LEU A 197 26.39 8.23 -33.83
C LEU A 197 26.47 9.26 -32.69
N ILE A 198 26.87 8.82 -31.49
CA ILE A 198 26.93 9.63 -30.27
C ILE A 198 28.26 9.40 -29.52
N PRO A 199 29.42 9.57 -30.19
CA PRO A 199 30.71 9.29 -29.58
C PRO A 199 30.99 10.25 -28.42
N GLY A 200 31.25 9.68 -27.23
CA GLY A 200 31.62 10.46 -26.04
C GLY A 200 30.46 11.23 -25.38
N GLU A 201 29.23 11.06 -25.85
CA GLU A 201 28.07 11.67 -25.22
C GLU A 201 27.75 11.00 -23.88
N ARG A 202 27.39 11.81 -22.88
CA ARG A 202 26.84 11.31 -21.62
C ARG A 202 25.39 10.88 -21.85
N ILE A 203 25.08 9.64 -21.48
CA ILE A 203 23.73 9.08 -21.56
C ILE A 203 23.10 9.09 -20.18
N ASP A 204 22.07 9.90 -20.02
CA ASP A 204 21.26 9.94 -18.81
C ASP A 204 20.08 8.98 -18.93
N HIS A 205 19.81 8.25 -17.85
CA HIS A 205 18.73 7.27 -17.76
C HIS A 205 17.65 7.75 -16.79
N VAL A 206 16.45 7.96 -17.30
CA VAL A 206 15.34 8.54 -16.52
C VAL A 206 14.05 7.76 -16.74
N ARG A 207 13.09 7.95 -15.83
CA ARG A 207 11.77 7.32 -15.95
C ARG A 207 10.67 8.37 -16.13
N MET A 208 10.30 8.64 -17.38
CA MET A 208 9.33 9.67 -17.74
C MET A 208 8.24 9.17 -18.68
N ARG A 209 7.20 9.99 -18.88
CA ARG A 209 6.14 9.74 -19.87
C ARG A 209 6.55 10.38 -21.19
N VAL A 210 6.62 9.58 -22.24
CA VAL A 210 6.92 10.06 -23.60
C VAL A 210 5.63 10.21 -24.41
N PRO A 211 5.56 11.13 -25.39
CA PRO A 211 4.42 11.26 -26.28
C PRO A 211 4.05 9.92 -26.94
N GLY A 212 2.76 9.60 -26.96
CA GLY A 212 2.24 8.34 -27.52
C GLY A 212 2.31 7.12 -26.59
N SER A 213 2.82 7.26 -25.36
CA SER A 213 2.81 6.16 -24.37
C SER A 213 1.94 6.49 -23.15
N ALA A 214 1.01 5.59 -22.82
CA ALA A 214 0.18 5.71 -21.62
C ALA A 214 0.98 5.51 -20.32
N GLN A 215 2.05 4.69 -20.38
CA GLN A 215 2.89 4.32 -19.25
C GLN A 215 4.21 5.08 -19.23
N ARG A 216 4.81 5.25 -18.04
CA ARG A 216 6.18 5.75 -17.91
C ARG A 216 7.17 4.73 -18.47
N ARG A 217 8.08 5.19 -19.33
CA ARG A 217 9.11 4.37 -20.00
C ARG A 217 10.47 4.61 -19.36
N HIS A 218 11.36 3.63 -19.49
CA HIS A 218 12.78 3.81 -19.22
C HIS A 218 13.39 4.51 -20.45
N VAL A 219 13.74 5.77 -20.25
CA VAL A 219 14.27 6.66 -21.28
C VAL A 219 15.77 6.75 -21.15
N ALA A 220 16.47 6.62 -22.27
CA ALA A 220 17.88 6.95 -22.37
C ALA A 220 18.02 8.18 -23.29
N GLN A 221 18.69 9.21 -22.79
CA GLN A 221 18.75 10.51 -23.46
C GLN A 221 20.11 11.19 -23.33
N VAL A 222 20.39 12.10 -24.25
CA VAL A 222 21.53 13.01 -24.17
C VAL A 222 21.02 14.41 -23.82
N GLY A 223 21.56 15.01 -22.76
CA GLY A 223 21.19 16.34 -22.31
C GLY A 223 21.79 17.47 -23.16
N ARG A 224 21.07 18.58 -23.29
CA ARG A 224 21.52 19.86 -23.87
C ARG A 224 20.90 21.05 -23.13
N GLU A 225 21.65 22.16 -23.08
CA GLU A 225 21.22 23.42 -22.46
C GLU A 225 20.11 24.11 -23.23
N THR A 226 20.15 24.03 -24.56
CA THR A 226 19.22 24.72 -25.45
C THR A 226 18.51 23.75 -26.38
N ARG A 227 17.32 24.17 -26.83
CA ARG A 227 16.51 23.39 -27.76
C ARG A 227 17.23 23.22 -29.10
N GLU A 228 17.87 24.29 -29.57
CA GLU A 228 18.58 24.32 -30.85
C GLU A 228 19.73 23.30 -30.86
N ALA A 229 20.48 23.19 -29.75
CA ALA A 229 21.54 22.20 -29.61
C ALA A 229 20.98 20.77 -29.56
N ALA A 230 19.82 20.57 -28.92
CA ALA A 230 19.14 19.28 -28.88
C ALA A 230 18.63 18.86 -30.27
N GLU A 231 18.02 19.79 -31.01
CA GLU A 231 17.53 19.55 -32.37
C GLU A 231 18.67 19.29 -33.36
N ALA A 232 19.81 19.99 -33.21
CA ALA A 232 21.01 19.75 -34.02
C ALA A 232 21.55 18.32 -33.84
N LEU A 233 21.69 17.85 -32.58
CA LEU A 233 22.11 16.47 -32.30
C LEU A 233 21.08 15.47 -32.84
N CYS A 234 19.79 15.71 -32.61
CA CYS A 234 18.74 14.84 -33.12
C CYS A 234 18.75 14.74 -34.66
N GLY A 235 19.08 15.84 -35.33
CA GLY A 235 19.28 15.88 -36.78
C GLY A 235 20.44 15.00 -37.24
N GLN A 236 21.58 15.05 -36.55
CA GLN A 236 22.75 14.19 -36.85
C GLN A 236 22.41 12.69 -36.68
N ILE A 237 21.72 12.34 -35.60
CA ILE A 237 21.30 10.96 -35.31
C ILE A 237 20.34 10.45 -36.40
N ARG A 238 19.38 11.29 -36.82
CA ARG A 238 18.46 10.97 -37.91
C ARG A 238 19.17 10.84 -39.26
N ALA A 239 20.16 11.67 -39.55
CA ALA A 239 20.99 11.56 -40.75
C ALA A 239 21.82 10.26 -40.75
N GLY A 240 22.19 9.76 -39.57
CA GLY A 240 22.81 8.44 -39.35
C GLY A 240 21.83 7.26 -39.40
N GLY A 241 20.54 7.50 -39.69
CA GLY A 241 19.52 6.45 -39.84
C GLY A 241 18.82 6.01 -38.55
N ALA A 242 19.02 6.72 -37.43
CA ALA A 242 18.42 6.37 -36.15
C ALA A 242 17.28 7.33 -35.76
N ALA A 243 16.27 6.78 -35.06
CA ALA A 243 15.17 7.57 -34.54
C ALA A 243 15.60 8.36 -33.31
N CYS A 244 15.12 9.60 -33.21
CA CYS A 244 15.36 10.48 -32.08
C CYS A 244 14.17 11.43 -31.87
N ILE A 245 13.89 11.80 -30.62
CA ILE A 245 12.88 12.80 -30.23
C ILE A 245 13.52 13.82 -29.27
N VAL A 246 13.27 15.11 -29.46
CA VAL A 246 13.68 16.16 -28.52
C VAL A 246 12.52 16.50 -27.60
N LEU A 247 12.73 16.40 -26.29
CA LEU A 247 11.77 16.82 -25.26
C LEU A 247 12.43 17.76 -24.25
N ARG A 248 11.62 18.57 -23.58
CA ARG A 248 12.04 19.33 -22.40
C ARG A 248 12.02 18.38 -21.19
N ASN A 249 13.07 18.42 -20.38
CA ASN A 249 13.12 17.69 -19.11
C ASN A 249 12.26 18.37 -18.03
#